data_AF-A0A167J6J9-F1
#
_entry.id   AF-A0A167J6J9-F1
#
_cell.length_a   1.000
_cell.length_b   1.000
_cell.length_c   1.000
_cell.angle_alpha   90.00
_cell.angle_beta   90.00
_cell.angle_gamma   90.00
#
_symmetry.space_group_name_H-M   'P 1'
#
loop_
_entity.id
_entity.type
_entity.pdbx_description
1 polymer ?
#
loop_
_entity_poly.entity_id
_entity_poly.type
_entity_poly.pdbx_seq_one_letter_code
_entity_poly.pdbx_strand_id
1 'polypeptide(L)'
;MEQFLQHHMFPPIKLATLCLPSISGGLGVFDPIIQQSALQLRWLLPLVCSPFGQSGLVLPWLSFLLWSFSGILDPRLPLLFPDLRPLPFRHIDSVFRNIFAAIDLLPHFFDSISINHPTYLSLPLPSICLPSSLIPRTWRHLLVTDAFVVDDSLQVLCHQTRPKCPQSPRIITKFFHQVDNHSVLLQPFFFRSLLLHSLLDGLLPPPSSPIVLHVDPSPFLTSMFPIIPCKPFLPKTFHTLCTLSPDNPIPPLHTHQRCTFWSTSIHHSVCSLWFRTLHNKLLCCSVLHQTVPTIFPGGSCPICGDIKESTSHFLFTCSPKFSIWTMFWSTHFGNVPSMQDIHSALFFLCLPPSLTPDILAVSFVSCILLTIWCHYWSFMFDNAPFLSTSVLVTAASFVTSFHAKLSLPLSD
;
A
#
# COMPACT_ATOMS: atom_id res chain seq x y z
N MET A 1 -0.22 11.20 -11.31
CA MET A 1 -1.34 10.24 -11.35
C MET A 1 -2.43 10.59 -10.35
N GLU A 2 -2.12 10.92 -9.09
CA GLU A 2 -3.12 11.43 -8.13
C GLU A 2 -3.96 12.57 -8.70
N GLN A 3 -3.33 13.58 -9.31
CA GLN A 3 -4.01 14.71 -9.95
C GLN A 3 -4.92 14.32 -11.13
N PHE A 4 -4.64 13.20 -11.80
CA PHE A 4 -5.45 12.73 -12.93
C PHE A 4 -6.68 11.95 -12.43
N LEU A 5 -6.49 11.04 -11.47
CA LEU A 5 -7.58 10.28 -10.86
C LEU A 5 -8.48 11.14 -9.98
N GLN A 6 -7.93 12.19 -9.38
CA GLN A 6 -8.64 13.11 -8.51
C GLN A 6 -8.99 14.42 -9.22
N HIS A 7 -8.91 14.46 -10.55
CA HIS A 7 -9.30 15.64 -11.32
C HIS A 7 -10.77 15.94 -11.05
N HIS A 8 -11.08 17.16 -10.59
CA HIS A 8 -12.40 17.59 -10.10
C HIS A 8 -12.95 16.86 -8.85
N MET A 9 -12.14 16.07 -8.14
CA MET A 9 -12.52 15.50 -6.85
C MET A 9 -12.06 16.40 -5.70
N PHE A 10 -13.02 17.06 -5.05
CA PHE A 10 -12.77 17.86 -3.86
C PHE A 10 -13.74 17.43 -2.75
N PRO A 11 -13.29 17.08 -1.52
CA PRO A 11 -11.90 16.95 -1.10
C PRO A 11 -11.27 15.65 -1.63
N PRO A 12 -9.94 15.62 -1.88
CA PRO A 12 -9.29 14.44 -2.44
C PRO A 12 -9.28 13.26 -1.46
N ILE A 13 -9.42 12.04 -2.01
CA ILE A 13 -9.22 10.78 -1.30
C ILE A 13 -7.78 10.35 -1.56
N LYS A 14 -6.99 10.08 -0.51
CA LYS A 14 -5.57 9.69 -0.63
C LYS A 14 -5.41 8.52 -1.61
N LEU A 15 -4.40 8.57 -2.49
CA LEU A 15 -4.14 7.47 -3.45
C LEU A 15 -3.91 6.14 -2.74
N ALA A 16 -3.23 6.15 -1.60
CA ALA A 16 -3.06 4.97 -0.76
C ALA A 16 -4.40 4.29 -0.44
N THR A 17 -5.49 5.06 -0.25
CA THR A 17 -6.83 4.50 -0.04
C THR A 17 -7.42 3.95 -1.33
N LEU A 18 -7.23 4.63 -2.46
CA LEU A 18 -7.72 4.17 -3.77
C LEU A 18 -7.02 2.89 -4.24
N CYS A 19 -5.74 2.72 -3.91
CA CYS A 19 -4.93 1.58 -4.28
C CYS A 19 -5.24 0.31 -3.48
N LEU A 20 -5.99 0.42 -2.39
CA LEU A 20 -6.40 -0.75 -1.62
C LEU A 20 -7.38 -1.61 -2.42
N PRO A 21 -7.38 -2.93 -2.17
CA PRO A 21 -8.44 -3.81 -2.64
C PRO A 21 -9.84 -3.26 -2.32
N SER A 22 -10.81 -3.59 -3.18
CA SER A 22 -12.23 -3.31 -2.94
C SER A 22 -12.73 -3.85 -1.59
N ILE A 23 -12.19 -4.99 -1.17
CA ILE A 23 -12.47 -5.65 0.11
C ILE A 23 -12.04 -4.78 1.32
N SER A 24 -10.91 -4.08 1.21
CA SER A 24 -10.41 -3.16 2.25
C SER A 24 -10.91 -1.73 2.10
N GLY A 25 -11.83 -1.48 1.15
CA GLY A 25 -12.47 -0.18 0.95
C GLY A 25 -11.72 0.74 -0.01
N GLY A 26 -10.83 0.21 -0.86
CA GLY A 26 -10.28 0.96 -1.98
C GLY A 26 -10.98 0.68 -3.30
N LEU A 27 -10.37 1.15 -4.38
CA LEU A 27 -10.84 0.93 -5.76
C LEU A 27 -9.99 -0.11 -6.51
N GLY A 28 -8.95 -0.66 -5.86
CA GLY A 28 -7.98 -1.53 -6.51
C GLY A 28 -7.16 -0.83 -7.58
N VAL A 29 -7.01 0.49 -7.49
CA VAL A 29 -6.21 1.27 -8.46
C VAL A 29 -4.75 0.85 -8.35
N PHE A 30 -4.10 0.61 -9.49
CA PHE A 30 -2.68 0.29 -9.47
C PHE A 30 -1.86 1.50 -9.01
N ASP A 31 -1.04 1.29 -7.98
CA ASP A 31 0.01 2.23 -7.65
C ASP A 31 1.03 2.23 -8.82
N PRO A 32 1.28 3.37 -9.47
CA PRO A 32 2.18 3.44 -10.61
C PRO A 32 3.61 3.06 -10.25
N ILE A 33 4.06 3.36 -9.03
CA ILE A 33 5.41 3.05 -8.57
C ILE A 33 5.54 1.53 -8.41
N ILE A 34 4.57 0.90 -7.75
CA ILE A 34 4.56 -0.57 -7.58
C ILE A 34 4.43 -1.25 -8.95
N GLN A 35 3.57 -0.73 -9.83
CA GLN A 35 3.40 -1.29 -11.17
C GLN A 35 4.66 -1.14 -12.04
N GLN A 36 5.30 0.02 -12.04
CA GLN A 36 6.56 0.25 -12.76
C GLN A 36 7.65 -0.69 -12.28
N SER A 37 7.73 -0.92 -10.96
CA SER A 37 8.68 -1.83 -10.32
C SER A 37 8.37 -3.30 -10.63
N ALA A 38 7.10 -3.69 -10.65
CA ALA A 38 6.68 -5.04 -11.05
C ALA A 38 7.09 -5.36 -12.50
N LEU A 39 7.07 -4.38 -13.40
CA LEU A 39 7.57 -4.57 -14.78
C LEU A 39 9.07 -4.84 -14.84
N GLN A 40 9.85 -4.35 -13.86
CA GLN A 40 11.29 -4.61 -13.79
C GLN A 40 11.62 -6.04 -13.37
N LEU A 41 10.66 -6.80 -12.83
CA LEU A 41 10.87 -8.20 -12.45
C LEU A 41 11.33 -9.07 -13.62
N ARG A 42 10.94 -8.72 -14.85
CA ARG A 42 11.42 -9.38 -16.07
C ARG A 42 12.94 -9.34 -16.20
N TRP A 43 13.59 -8.29 -15.71
CA TRP A 43 15.05 -8.12 -15.75
C TRP A 43 15.69 -8.50 -14.42
N LEU A 44 15.02 -8.24 -13.30
CA LEU A 44 15.52 -8.53 -11.96
C LEU A 44 15.62 -10.04 -11.70
N LEU A 45 14.58 -10.82 -12.03
CA LEU A 45 14.56 -12.26 -11.73
C LEU A 45 15.68 -13.02 -12.45
N PRO A 46 15.97 -12.79 -13.76
CA PRO A 46 17.10 -13.44 -14.40
C PRO A 46 18.45 -13.02 -13.82
N LEU A 47 18.64 -11.74 -13.46
CA LEU A 47 19.87 -11.25 -12.81
C LEU A 47 20.12 -11.92 -11.46
N VAL A 48 19.05 -12.24 -10.73
CA VAL A 48 19.08 -12.86 -9.40
C VAL A 48 19.23 -14.38 -9.48
N CYS A 49 18.42 -15.05 -10.30
CA CYS A 49 18.26 -16.50 -10.30
C CYS A 49 19.17 -17.22 -11.29
N SER A 50 19.55 -16.57 -12.39
CA SER A 50 20.36 -17.19 -13.43
C SER A 50 21.21 -16.13 -14.14
N PRO A 51 22.22 -15.55 -13.45
CA PRO A 51 23.07 -14.52 -14.02
C PRO A 51 23.81 -14.98 -15.30
N PHE A 52 23.93 -16.31 -15.49
CA PHE A 52 24.57 -16.98 -16.62
C PHE A 52 23.59 -17.76 -17.52
N GLY A 53 22.29 -17.79 -17.22
CA GLY A 53 21.27 -18.43 -18.06
C GLY A 53 20.88 -17.50 -19.19
N GLN A 54 21.49 -17.67 -20.35
CA GLN A 54 21.45 -16.68 -21.42
C GLN A 54 20.25 -16.85 -22.34
N SER A 55 19.49 -15.78 -22.54
CA SER A 55 18.64 -15.58 -23.71
C SER A 55 18.66 -14.09 -24.09
N GLY A 56 19.15 -13.77 -25.30
CA GLY A 56 19.22 -12.39 -25.82
C GLY A 56 20.46 -11.58 -25.41
N LEU A 57 20.55 -10.32 -25.89
CA LEU A 57 21.72 -9.44 -25.70
C LEU A 57 21.67 -8.58 -24.43
N VAL A 58 20.46 -8.22 -23.96
CA VAL A 58 20.28 -7.24 -22.88
C VAL A 58 20.74 -7.79 -21.53
N LEU A 59 20.38 -9.03 -21.21
CA LEU A 59 20.69 -9.62 -19.90
C LEU A 59 22.20 -9.86 -19.71
N PRO A 60 22.94 -10.45 -20.66
CA PRO A 60 24.40 -10.55 -20.55
C PRO A 60 25.10 -9.19 -20.43
N TRP A 61 24.59 -8.16 -21.12
CA TRP A 61 25.14 -6.81 -21.03
C TRP A 61 24.91 -6.19 -19.64
N LEU A 62 23.72 -6.34 -19.06
CA LEU A 62 23.44 -5.89 -17.69
C LEU A 62 24.31 -6.64 -16.67
N SER A 63 24.43 -7.96 -16.78
CA SER A 63 25.34 -8.74 -15.93
C SER A 63 26.78 -8.23 -16.04
N PHE A 64 27.28 -8.01 -17.26
CA PHE A 64 28.62 -7.49 -17.49
C PHE A 64 28.84 -6.10 -16.84
N LEU A 65 27.86 -5.20 -16.93
CA LEU A 65 27.92 -3.91 -16.24
C LEU A 65 27.95 -4.07 -14.72
N LEU A 66 27.14 -4.94 -14.13
CA LEU A 66 27.22 -5.18 -12.69
C LEU A 66 28.58 -5.73 -12.29
N TRP A 67 29.11 -6.72 -13.02
CA TRP A 67 30.42 -7.32 -12.76
C TRP A 67 31.57 -6.31 -12.87
N SER A 68 31.62 -5.54 -13.96
CA SER A 68 32.70 -4.57 -14.21
C SER A 68 32.82 -3.49 -13.14
N PHE A 69 31.70 -3.08 -12.52
CA PHE A 69 31.69 -2.08 -11.47
C PHE A 69 31.69 -2.65 -10.04
N SER A 70 31.37 -3.94 -9.85
CA SER A 70 31.41 -4.60 -8.53
C SER A 70 32.80 -5.11 -8.16
N GLY A 71 33.70 -5.27 -9.15
CA GLY A 71 35.08 -5.69 -8.93
C GLY A 71 35.15 -7.12 -8.38
N ILE A 72 35.58 -7.26 -7.12
CA ILE A 72 35.81 -8.55 -6.44
C ILE A 72 34.51 -9.08 -5.78
N LEU A 73 33.52 -8.20 -5.56
CA LEU A 73 32.27 -8.56 -4.88
C LEU A 73 31.32 -9.31 -5.84
N ASP A 74 30.53 -10.24 -5.29
CA ASP A 74 29.45 -10.87 -6.05
C ASP A 74 28.48 -9.77 -6.55
N PRO A 75 28.18 -9.70 -7.85
CA PRO A 75 27.35 -8.66 -8.46
C PRO A 75 25.90 -8.63 -7.94
N ARG A 76 25.45 -9.69 -7.25
CA ARG A 76 24.11 -9.75 -6.63
C ARG A 76 24.05 -8.97 -5.32
N LEU A 77 25.18 -8.74 -4.65
CA LEU A 77 25.21 -7.97 -3.39
C LEU A 77 24.81 -6.49 -3.59
N PRO A 78 25.32 -5.75 -4.61
CA PRO A 78 24.84 -4.39 -4.90
C PRO A 78 23.37 -4.29 -5.31
N LEU A 79 22.76 -5.37 -5.82
CA LEU A 79 21.32 -5.41 -6.04
C LEU A 79 20.58 -5.32 -4.70
N LEU A 80 20.98 -6.16 -3.74
CA LEU A 80 20.33 -6.30 -2.43
C LEU A 80 20.62 -5.15 -1.46
N PHE A 81 21.84 -4.62 -1.48
CA PHE A 81 22.28 -3.63 -0.50
C PHE A 81 22.58 -2.28 -1.16
N PRO A 82 21.77 -1.24 -0.92
CA PRO A 82 21.94 0.08 -1.51
C PRO A 82 23.33 0.70 -1.29
N ASP A 83 23.92 0.43 -0.13
CA ASP A 83 25.23 0.99 0.25
C ASP A 83 26.39 0.43 -0.60
N LEU A 84 26.23 -0.78 -1.17
CA LEU A 84 27.23 -1.40 -2.05
C LEU A 84 27.10 -0.96 -3.53
N ARG A 85 26.08 -0.17 -3.88
CA ARG A 85 25.86 0.23 -5.29
C ARG A 85 26.97 1.15 -5.79
N PRO A 86 27.60 0.85 -6.94
CA PRO A 86 28.59 1.73 -7.55
C PRO A 86 28.04 3.15 -7.78
N LEU A 87 28.87 4.18 -7.56
CA LEU A 87 28.50 5.60 -7.76
C LEU A 87 27.85 5.88 -9.13
N PRO A 88 28.35 5.34 -10.26
CA PRO A 88 27.74 5.58 -11.58
C PRO A 88 26.30 5.08 -11.69
N PHE A 89 25.94 4.07 -10.90
CA PHE A 89 24.58 3.51 -10.92
C PHE A 89 23.61 4.18 -9.95
N ARG A 90 24.09 5.12 -9.11
CA ARG A 90 23.24 5.94 -8.23
C ARG A 90 22.65 7.15 -8.94
N HIS A 91 23.11 7.46 -10.15
CA HIS A 91 22.61 8.61 -10.93
C HIS A 91 21.19 8.37 -11.46
N ILE A 92 20.46 9.46 -11.71
CA ILE A 92 19.07 9.40 -12.17
C ILE A 92 18.90 8.73 -13.54
N ASP A 93 19.96 8.80 -14.35
CA ASP A 93 20.04 8.25 -15.72
C ASP A 93 20.59 6.82 -15.76
N SER A 94 20.84 6.20 -14.60
CA SER A 94 21.33 4.83 -14.56
C SER A 94 20.29 3.85 -15.11
N VAL A 95 20.74 2.94 -15.96
CA VAL A 95 19.94 1.81 -16.44
C VAL A 95 19.45 0.92 -15.30
N PHE A 96 20.20 0.88 -14.18
CA PHE A 96 19.83 0.10 -13.00
C PHE A 96 18.88 0.82 -12.06
N ARG A 97 18.59 2.12 -12.25
CA ARG A 97 17.76 2.89 -11.32
C ARG A 97 16.40 2.23 -11.05
N ASN A 98 15.70 1.82 -12.10
CA ASN A 98 14.39 1.19 -11.95
C ASN A 98 14.49 -0.22 -11.36
N ILE A 99 15.56 -0.96 -11.70
CA ILE A 99 15.81 -2.31 -11.16
C ILE A 99 16.11 -2.23 -9.66
N PHE A 100 16.93 -1.27 -9.24
CA PHE A 100 17.23 -0.97 -7.84
C PHE A 100 16.00 -0.49 -7.08
N ALA A 101 15.21 0.42 -7.66
CA ALA A 101 13.97 0.85 -7.05
C ALA A 101 13.00 -0.34 -6.86
N ALA A 102 12.96 -1.29 -7.80
CA ALA A 102 12.08 -2.44 -7.68
C ALA A 102 12.48 -3.42 -6.57
N ILE A 103 13.78 -3.68 -6.38
CA ILE A 103 14.26 -4.54 -5.31
C ILE A 103 14.18 -3.85 -3.94
N ASP A 104 14.40 -2.53 -3.86
CA ASP A 104 14.28 -1.76 -2.62
C ASP A 104 12.85 -1.73 -2.05
N LEU A 105 11.84 -1.86 -2.93
CA LEU A 105 10.44 -1.91 -2.52
C LEU A 105 10.02 -3.27 -1.93
N LEU A 106 10.83 -4.32 -2.10
CA LEU A 106 10.53 -5.62 -1.52
C LEU A 106 10.85 -5.62 -0.02
N PRO A 107 10.07 -6.36 0.79
CA PRO A 107 10.35 -6.46 2.21
C PRO A 107 11.63 -7.29 2.46
N HIS A 108 12.53 -6.73 3.27
CA HIS A 108 13.83 -7.34 3.61
C HIS A 108 13.75 -8.12 4.94
N PHE A 109 13.03 -9.24 4.93
CA PHE A 109 12.89 -10.09 6.11
C PHE A 109 14.08 -11.06 6.24
N PHE A 110 15.10 -10.66 7.00
CA PHE A 110 16.36 -11.43 7.10
C PHE A 110 16.57 -12.15 8.44
N ASP A 111 15.64 -12.05 9.38
CA ASP A 111 15.83 -12.47 10.78
C ASP A 111 16.25 -13.94 10.98
N SER A 112 15.80 -14.84 10.10
CA SER A 112 16.01 -16.28 10.23
C SER A 112 17.14 -16.85 9.36
N ILE A 113 17.79 -16.03 8.53
CA ILE A 113 18.74 -16.49 7.51
C ILE A 113 20.07 -16.92 8.14
N SER A 114 20.65 -18.01 7.63
CA SER A 114 22.03 -18.41 7.88
C SER A 114 22.87 -18.22 6.60
N ILE A 115 24.07 -17.66 6.77
CA ILE A 115 24.94 -17.24 5.67
C ILE A 115 26.37 -17.71 5.97
N ASN A 116 27.19 -17.89 4.93
CA ASN A 116 28.61 -18.20 5.08
C ASN A 116 29.46 -16.97 5.46
N HIS A 117 30.61 -17.24 6.09
CA HIS A 117 31.54 -16.23 6.58
C HIS A 117 32.04 -15.22 5.52
N PRO A 118 32.42 -15.63 4.29
CA PRO A 118 32.82 -14.66 3.26
C PRO A 118 31.72 -13.67 2.89
N THR A 119 30.45 -14.09 2.94
CA THR A 119 29.34 -13.18 2.65
C THR A 119 29.11 -12.22 3.80
N TYR A 120 29.15 -12.66 5.06
CA TYR A 120 29.07 -11.74 6.21
C TYR A 120 30.09 -10.62 6.10
N LEU A 121 31.34 -10.97 5.81
CA LEU A 121 32.44 -10.05 5.64
C LEU A 121 32.20 -9.05 4.49
N SER A 122 31.56 -9.49 3.41
CA SER A 122 31.28 -8.66 2.23
C SER A 122 30.07 -7.73 2.36
N LEU A 123 29.34 -7.78 3.49
CA LEU A 123 28.20 -6.90 3.75
C LEU A 123 28.63 -5.48 4.13
N PRO A 124 27.81 -4.46 3.84
CA PRO A 124 28.04 -3.12 4.36
C PRO A 124 27.72 -3.07 5.87
N LEU A 125 28.53 -2.35 6.63
CA LEU A 125 28.38 -2.25 8.09
C LEU A 125 26.99 -1.74 8.54
N PRO A 126 26.30 -0.83 7.82
CA PRO A 126 24.92 -0.47 8.15
C PRO A 126 23.91 -1.62 8.07
N SER A 127 24.09 -2.61 7.18
CA SER A 127 23.06 -3.64 6.97
C SER A 127 22.98 -4.66 8.10
N ILE A 128 24.01 -4.74 8.94
CA ILE A 128 24.01 -5.61 10.13
C ILE A 128 23.29 -4.97 11.31
N CYS A 129 22.89 -3.70 11.21
CA CYS A 129 22.14 -2.98 12.23
C CYS A 129 20.63 -3.09 11.99
N LEU A 130 19.84 -3.08 13.06
CA LEU A 130 18.38 -3.06 12.97
C LEU A 130 17.90 -1.73 12.36
N PRO A 131 16.84 -1.75 11.52
CA PRO A 131 16.32 -0.55 10.86
C PRO A 131 15.90 0.58 11.81
N SER A 132 15.57 0.23 13.07
CA SER A 132 15.22 1.18 14.13
C SER A 132 16.41 1.99 14.67
N SER A 133 17.65 1.58 14.34
CA SER A 133 18.87 2.25 14.82
C SER A 133 19.20 3.47 13.96
N LEU A 134 19.59 4.57 14.59
CA LEU A 134 20.03 5.78 13.88
C LEU A 134 21.47 5.61 13.37
N ILE A 135 21.61 5.18 12.11
CA ILE A 135 22.91 4.91 11.51
C ILE A 135 23.52 6.19 10.88
N PRO A 136 24.72 6.63 11.31
CA PRO A 136 25.42 7.75 10.68
C PRO A 136 25.75 7.49 9.21
N ARG A 137 25.59 8.52 8.36
CA ARG A 137 25.97 8.43 6.93
C ARG A 137 27.44 8.09 6.72
N THR A 138 28.29 8.43 7.67
CA THR A 138 29.72 8.12 7.68
C THR A 138 30.00 6.62 7.75
N TRP A 139 29.02 5.76 8.05
CA TRP A 139 29.24 4.31 8.10
C TRP A 139 28.97 3.61 6.76
N ARG A 140 28.31 4.29 5.81
CA ARG A 140 27.83 3.69 4.55
C ARG A 140 28.92 3.21 3.59
N HIS A 141 30.16 3.62 3.81
CA HIS A 141 31.30 3.18 2.99
C HIS A 141 32.07 2.03 3.64
N LEU A 142 31.71 1.60 4.86
CA LEU A 142 32.41 0.56 5.59
C LEU A 142 31.78 -0.80 5.32
N LEU A 143 32.65 -1.80 5.24
CA LEU A 143 32.29 -3.21 5.16
C LEU A 143 32.45 -3.88 6.52
N VAL A 144 31.81 -5.04 6.68
CA VAL A 144 32.00 -5.86 7.87
C VAL A 144 33.45 -6.32 8.01
N THR A 145 34.19 -6.55 6.91
CA THR A 145 35.65 -6.83 6.94
C THR A 145 36.48 -5.75 7.63
N ASP A 146 35.99 -4.51 7.67
CA ASP A 146 36.72 -3.41 8.30
C ASP A 146 36.61 -3.45 9.83
N ALA A 147 35.62 -4.16 10.38
CA ALA A 147 35.32 -4.23 11.80
C ALA A 147 35.46 -5.64 12.40
N PHE A 148 35.24 -6.69 11.62
CA PHE A 148 35.21 -8.08 12.07
C PHE A 148 36.19 -8.96 11.30
N VAL A 149 36.71 -9.99 11.97
CA VAL A 149 37.56 -11.05 11.40
C VAL A 149 37.01 -12.40 11.85
N VAL A 150 37.12 -13.41 11.00
CA VAL A 150 36.77 -14.79 11.36
C VAL A 150 37.88 -15.38 12.21
N ASP A 151 37.54 -15.89 13.39
CA ASP A 151 38.43 -16.77 14.15
C ASP A 151 38.33 -18.19 13.59
N ASP A 152 39.36 -18.64 12.90
CA ASP A 152 39.40 -19.97 12.26
C ASP A 152 39.26 -21.12 13.27
N SER A 153 39.64 -20.90 14.54
CA SER A 153 39.59 -21.93 15.58
C SER A 153 38.18 -22.13 16.14
N LEU A 154 37.41 -21.06 16.27
CA LEU A 154 36.05 -21.06 16.82
C LEU A 154 34.97 -20.99 15.74
N GLN A 155 35.34 -20.66 14.50
CA GLN A 155 34.44 -20.41 13.37
C GLN A 155 33.41 -19.30 13.68
N VAL A 156 33.82 -18.29 14.45
CA VAL A 156 32.99 -17.16 14.92
C VAL A 156 33.58 -15.84 14.40
N LEU A 157 32.72 -14.84 14.19
CA LEU A 157 33.17 -13.47 13.92
C LEU A 157 33.63 -12.79 15.21
N CYS A 158 34.86 -12.28 15.21
CA CYS A 158 35.44 -11.56 16.33
C CYS A 158 35.75 -10.11 15.94
N HIS A 159 35.73 -9.22 16.94
CA HIS A 159 36.10 -7.82 16.76
C HIS A 159 37.56 -7.73 16.28
N GLN A 160 37.79 -6.92 15.25
CA GLN A 160 39.13 -6.71 14.74
C GLN A 160 39.90 -5.79 15.69
N THR A 161 40.82 -6.35 16.48
CA THR A 161 41.62 -5.61 17.47
C THR A 161 42.71 -4.72 16.83
N ARG A 162 43.14 -5.04 15.60
CA ARG A 162 44.05 -4.21 14.79
C ARG A 162 43.64 -4.31 13.32
N PRO A 163 43.10 -3.23 12.72
CA PRO A 163 42.64 -3.30 11.34
C PRO A 163 43.83 -3.50 10.40
N LYS A 164 43.74 -4.48 9.49
CA LYS A 164 44.80 -4.73 8.50
C LYS A 164 44.97 -3.60 7.47
N CYS A 165 44.06 -2.62 7.43
CA CYS A 165 44.26 -1.28 6.86
C CYS A 165 43.01 -0.44 7.17
N PRO A 166 42.92 0.32 8.27
CA PRO A 166 41.67 1.00 8.59
C PRO A 166 41.57 2.26 7.75
N GLN A 167 40.68 2.28 6.77
CA GLN A 167 40.30 3.55 6.15
C GLN A 167 39.69 4.52 7.19
N SER A 168 39.14 4.01 8.33
CA SER A 168 38.52 4.85 9.36
C SER A 168 38.47 4.26 10.79
N PRO A 169 39.60 4.17 11.52
CA PRO A 169 39.64 3.50 12.83
C PRO A 169 38.78 4.21 13.91
N ARG A 170 38.61 5.53 13.80
CA ARG A 170 37.77 6.33 14.69
C ARG A 170 36.27 6.04 14.50
N ILE A 171 35.86 5.62 13.31
CA ILE A 171 34.46 5.33 13.01
C ILE A 171 34.09 3.96 13.55
N ILE A 172 34.98 2.97 13.37
CA ILE A 172 34.82 1.61 13.89
C ILE A 172 34.78 1.59 15.42
N THR A 173 35.67 2.33 16.09
CA THR A 173 35.64 2.46 17.56
C THR A 173 34.36 3.09 18.08
N LYS A 174 33.83 4.11 17.39
CA LYS A 174 32.50 4.68 17.70
C LYS A 174 31.37 3.70 17.48
N PHE A 175 31.43 2.89 16.42
CA PHE A 175 30.47 1.84 16.15
C PHE A 175 30.42 0.85 17.31
N PHE A 176 31.55 0.29 17.74
CA PHE A 176 31.57 -0.66 18.87
C PHE A 176 31.08 -0.03 20.16
N HIS A 177 31.51 1.19 20.49
CA HIS A 177 30.99 1.92 21.66
C HIS A 177 29.47 2.14 21.60
N GLN A 178 28.88 2.31 20.40
CA GLN A 178 27.45 2.44 20.24
C GLN A 178 26.69 1.11 20.36
N VAL A 179 27.30 0.01 19.94
CA VAL A 179 26.77 -1.35 20.14
C VAL A 179 26.83 -1.73 21.62
N ASP A 180 27.97 -1.47 22.29
CA ASP A 180 28.19 -1.75 23.72
C ASP A 180 27.21 -0.97 24.63
N ASN A 181 26.88 0.27 24.26
CA ASN A 181 25.91 1.09 24.97
C ASN A 181 24.45 0.83 24.55
N HIS A 182 24.16 -0.22 23.77
CA HIS A 182 22.83 -0.58 23.25
C HIS A 182 22.13 0.52 22.43
N SER A 183 22.86 1.53 21.95
CA SER A 183 22.31 2.58 21.09
C SER A 183 22.11 2.13 19.65
N VAL A 184 22.86 1.11 19.22
CA VAL A 184 22.68 0.42 17.94
C VAL A 184 22.50 -1.05 18.23
N LEU A 185 21.41 -1.63 17.72
CA LEU A 185 21.12 -3.05 17.88
C LEU A 185 21.46 -3.80 16.59
N LEU A 186 22.10 -4.96 16.72
CA LEU A 186 22.45 -5.82 15.59
C LEU A 186 21.26 -6.66 15.16
N GLN A 187 21.19 -6.98 13.86
CA GLN A 187 20.15 -7.86 13.34
C GLN A 187 20.32 -9.29 13.85
N PRO A 188 19.21 -10.04 14.07
CA PRO A 188 19.28 -11.40 14.61
C PRO A 188 20.14 -12.35 13.78
N PHE A 189 20.10 -12.23 12.45
CA PHE A 189 20.89 -13.09 11.58
C PHE A 189 22.41 -12.86 11.76
N PHE A 190 22.83 -11.61 11.99
CA PHE A 190 24.24 -11.28 12.19
C PHE A 190 24.70 -11.67 13.60
N PHE A 191 23.88 -11.41 14.62
CA PHE A 191 24.21 -11.77 16.00
C PHE A 191 24.53 -13.27 16.17
N ARG A 192 23.84 -14.14 15.42
CA ARG A 192 24.11 -15.59 15.41
C ARG A 192 25.56 -15.93 15.01
N SER A 193 26.19 -15.14 14.15
CA SER A 193 27.57 -15.36 13.71
C SER A 193 28.64 -14.99 14.74
N LEU A 194 28.26 -14.27 15.80
CA LEU A 194 29.13 -13.92 16.94
C LEU A 194 29.10 -14.99 18.05
N LEU A 195 28.21 -15.98 17.95
CA LEU A 195 28.01 -17.00 18.97
C LEU A 195 28.69 -18.31 18.58
N LEU A 196 29.28 -18.99 19.57
CA LEU A 196 29.92 -20.28 19.38
C LEU A 196 28.90 -21.36 19.01
N HIS A 197 29.23 -22.18 18.03
CA HIS A 197 28.29 -23.16 17.47
C HIS A 197 27.76 -24.17 18.51
N SER A 198 28.57 -24.51 19.51
CA SER A 198 28.19 -25.39 20.63
C SER A 198 27.10 -24.82 21.55
N LEU A 199 26.85 -23.50 21.52
CA LEU A 199 25.77 -22.85 22.27
C LEU A 199 24.46 -22.78 21.47
N LEU A 200 24.50 -23.08 20.16
CA LEU A 200 23.33 -23.09 19.28
C LEU A 200 22.74 -24.48 19.05
N ASP A 201 23.40 -25.55 19.53
CA ASP A 201 22.93 -26.93 19.40
C ASP A 201 21.53 -27.09 20.03
N GLY A 202 20.54 -27.35 19.16
CA GLY A 202 19.16 -27.66 19.55
C GLY A 202 18.10 -26.59 19.25
N LEU A 203 18.47 -25.36 18.89
CA LEU A 203 17.49 -24.28 18.63
C LEU A 203 17.28 -23.95 17.14
N LEU A 204 18.23 -24.27 16.26
CA LEU A 204 18.20 -23.87 14.84
C LEU A 204 18.95 -24.88 13.95
N PRO A 205 18.66 -24.95 12.64
CA PRO A 205 19.37 -25.85 11.72
C PRO A 205 20.87 -25.50 11.63
N PRO A 206 21.75 -26.52 11.49
CA PRO A 206 23.18 -26.29 11.39
C PRO A 206 23.51 -25.42 10.16
N PRO A 207 24.53 -24.54 10.24
CA PRO A 207 25.05 -23.83 9.09
C PRO A 207 25.49 -24.86 8.06
N SER A 208 25.08 -24.64 6.82
CA SER A 208 25.44 -25.47 5.67
C SER A 208 26.96 -25.66 5.64
N SER A 209 27.42 -26.91 5.74
CA SER A 209 28.80 -27.30 5.44
C SER A 209 29.03 -27.35 3.91
N PRO A 210 30.27 -27.42 3.39
CA PRO A 210 31.58 -27.06 3.93
C PRO A 210 32.10 -25.75 3.32
N ILE A 211 33.07 -25.08 3.97
CA ILE A 211 34.08 -24.14 3.43
C ILE A 211 33.78 -23.62 2.00
N VAL A 212 32.71 -22.85 1.81
CA VAL A 212 32.50 -22.13 0.57
C VAL A 212 33.38 -20.89 0.68
N LEU A 213 34.53 -20.92 0.03
CA LEU A 213 35.50 -19.80 -0.02
C LEU A 213 34.96 -18.55 -0.74
N HIS A 214 33.86 -18.71 -1.47
CA HIS A 214 33.24 -17.66 -2.26
C HIS A 214 32.01 -17.08 -1.56
N VAL A 215 31.73 -15.81 -1.85
CA VAL A 215 30.52 -15.11 -1.40
C VAL A 215 29.29 -15.78 -2.01
N ASP A 216 28.31 -16.12 -1.17
CA ASP A 216 27.01 -16.67 -1.57
C ASP A 216 25.85 -15.85 -1.00
N PRO A 217 25.28 -14.90 -1.79
CA PRO A 217 24.10 -14.13 -1.42
C PRO A 217 22.77 -14.88 -1.64
N SER A 218 22.79 -16.14 -2.09
CA SER A 218 21.57 -16.93 -2.35
C SER A 218 20.61 -17.01 -1.15
N PRO A 219 21.08 -17.12 0.12
CA PRO A 219 20.18 -17.11 1.28
C PRO A 219 19.32 -15.84 1.43
N PHE A 220 19.85 -14.67 1.06
CA PHE A 220 19.06 -13.42 1.04
C PHE A 220 18.00 -13.45 -0.05
N LEU A 221 18.37 -13.97 -1.21
CA LEU A 221 17.50 -14.04 -2.38
C LEU A 221 16.34 -15.00 -2.16
N THR A 222 16.58 -16.15 -1.54
CA THR A 222 15.53 -17.13 -1.21
C THR A 222 14.56 -16.61 -0.15
N SER A 223 14.99 -15.70 0.72
CA SER A 223 14.10 -15.04 1.68
C SER A 223 13.22 -13.97 1.03
N MET A 224 13.79 -13.10 0.19
CA MET A 224 13.04 -12.04 -0.50
C MET A 224 12.11 -12.57 -1.58
N PHE A 225 12.59 -13.58 -2.30
CA PHE A 225 11.83 -14.30 -3.29
C PHE A 225 11.73 -15.73 -2.79
N PRO A 226 10.60 -16.15 -2.17
CA PRO A 226 10.32 -17.55 -1.88
C PRO A 226 10.09 -18.28 -3.21
N ILE A 227 11.15 -18.39 -4.00
CA ILE A 227 11.24 -19.14 -5.23
C ILE A 227 11.45 -20.56 -4.74
N ILE A 228 10.34 -21.21 -4.44
CA ILE A 228 10.27 -22.65 -4.65
C ILE A 228 10.73 -22.83 -6.09
N PRO A 229 11.79 -23.61 -6.36
CA PRO A 229 12.31 -23.74 -7.71
C PRO A 229 11.14 -24.21 -8.56
N CYS A 230 10.83 -23.48 -9.64
CA CYS A 230 9.78 -23.77 -10.62
C CYS A 230 8.43 -23.01 -10.56
N LYS A 231 8.23 -21.94 -9.78
CA LYS A 231 7.10 -21.00 -10.04
C LYS A 231 7.57 -19.61 -10.45
N PRO A 232 7.01 -19.00 -11.52
CA PRO A 232 7.33 -17.64 -11.91
C PRO A 232 6.85 -16.69 -10.82
N PHE A 233 7.74 -15.81 -10.35
CA PHE A 233 7.37 -14.74 -9.43
C PHE A 233 6.49 -13.73 -10.20
N LEU A 234 5.19 -13.80 -9.95
CA LEU A 234 4.17 -13.08 -10.70
C LEU A 234 4.05 -11.62 -10.20
N PRO A 235 3.70 -10.67 -11.10
CA PRO A 235 3.41 -9.28 -10.70
C PRO A 235 2.39 -9.16 -9.57
N LYS A 236 1.39 -10.06 -9.52
CA LYS A 236 0.39 -10.10 -8.44
C LYS A 236 1.02 -10.35 -7.07
N THR A 237 1.99 -11.26 -6.97
CA THR A 237 2.70 -11.56 -5.72
C THR A 237 3.55 -10.38 -5.28
N PHE A 238 4.21 -9.71 -6.22
CA PHE A 238 4.95 -8.47 -5.95
C PHE A 238 4.05 -7.38 -5.37
N HIS A 239 2.89 -7.14 -6.00
CA HIS A 239 1.91 -6.18 -5.49
C HIS A 239 1.47 -6.50 -4.07
N THR A 240 1.17 -7.76 -3.76
CA THR A 240 0.80 -8.16 -2.39
C THR A 240 1.93 -7.88 -1.39
N LEU A 241 3.17 -8.21 -1.73
CA LEU A 241 4.32 -8.00 -0.83
C LEU A 241 4.61 -6.52 -0.59
N CYS A 242 4.50 -5.66 -1.62
CA CYS A 242 4.73 -4.23 -1.50
C CYS A 242 3.56 -3.47 -0.83
N THR A 243 2.34 -4.01 -0.89
CA THR A 243 1.14 -3.39 -0.26
C THR A 243 0.95 -3.79 1.21
N LEU A 244 1.56 -4.89 1.65
CA LEU A 244 1.66 -5.30 3.06
C LEU A 244 2.68 -4.41 3.82
N SER A 245 2.47 -3.09 3.80
CA SER A 245 3.16 -2.20 4.72
C SER A 245 2.33 -2.09 6.02
N PRO A 246 2.94 -2.30 7.20
CA PRO A 246 2.22 -2.41 8.48
C PRO A 246 1.59 -1.10 9.00
N ASP A 247 1.84 0.04 8.34
CA ASP A 247 1.59 1.37 8.93
C ASP A 247 0.19 1.94 8.69
N ASN A 248 -0.73 1.22 8.06
CA ASN A 248 -2.11 1.70 7.89
C ASN A 248 -3.15 0.64 8.26
N PRO A 249 -3.49 0.50 9.55
CA PRO A 249 -4.70 -0.20 9.96
C PRO A 249 -5.90 0.66 9.53
N ILE A 250 -6.44 0.36 8.35
CA ILE A 250 -7.71 0.95 7.92
C ILE A 250 -8.83 0.17 8.59
N PRO A 251 -9.83 0.85 9.19
CA PRO A 251 -10.91 0.16 9.85
C PRO A 251 -11.63 -0.77 8.85
N PRO A 252 -11.84 -2.04 9.20
CA PRO A 252 -12.56 -2.96 8.34
C PRO A 252 -14.03 -2.57 8.38
N LEU A 253 -14.58 -1.97 7.31
CA LEU A 253 -16.02 -2.20 7.09
C LEU A 253 -16.17 -3.69 6.75
N HIS A 254 -17.23 -4.32 7.25
CA HIS A 254 -17.48 -5.75 7.13
C HIS A 254 -17.39 -6.23 5.67
N THR A 255 -16.53 -7.23 5.44
CA THR A 255 -16.15 -7.80 4.13
C THR A 255 -17.33 -8.17 3.23
N HIS A 256 -18.43 -8.69 3.79
CA HIS A 256 -19.57 -9.17 3.01
C HIS A 256 -20.38 -8.03 2.37
N GLN A 257 -20.64 -6.95 3.11
CA GLN A 257 -21.45 -5.81 2.67
C GLN A 257 -20.77 -5.01 1.55
N ARG A 258 -19.43 -4.91 1.60
CA ARG A 258 -18.61 -4.28 0.55
C ARG A 258 -18.65 -5.06 -0.76
N CYS A 259 -18.61 -6.39 -0.72
CA CYS A 259 -18.74 -7.22 -1.92
C CYS A 259 -20.10 -7.02 -2.59
N THR A 260 -21.18 -6.92 -1.82
CA THR A 260 -22.53 -6.65 -2.34
C THR A 260 -22.58 -5.31 -3.08
N PHE A 261 -22.00 -4.25 -2.51
CA PHE A 261 -21.92 -2.94 -3.14
C PHE A 261 -21.23 -2.98 -4.51
N TRP A 262 -20.06 -3.60 -4.59
CA TRP A 262 -19.28 -3.70 -5.83
C TRP A 262 -19.89 -4.66 -6.85
N SER A 263 -20.68 -5.65 -6.41
CA SER A 263 -21.37 -6.60 -7.32
C SER A 263 -22.68 -6.05 -7.88
N THR A 264 -23.29 -5.04 -7.25
CA THR A 264 -24.54 -4.47 -7.72
C THR A 264 -24.30 -3.48 -8.85
N SER A 265 -25.08 -3.60 -9.92
CA SER A 265 -25.10 -2.70 -11.08
C SER A 265 -25.72 -1.35 -10.74
N ILE A 266 -25.03 -0.57 -9.91
CA ILE A 266 -25.42 0.80 -9.56
C ILE A 266 -24.81 1.76 -10.59
N HIS A 267 -25.55 2.82 -10.94
CA HIS A 267 -25.04 3.87 -11.84
C HIS A 267 -23.86 4.63 -11.23
N HIS A 268 -22.86 4.91 -12.06
CA HIS A 268 -21.56 5.47 -11.65
C HIS A 268 -21.64 6.74 -10.77
N SER A 269 -22.58 7.64 -11.04
CA SER A 269 -22.77 8.87 -10.25
C SER A 269 -23.13 8.59 -8.79
N VAL A 270 -23.95 7.57 -8.55
CA VAL A 270 -24.32 7.15 -7.20
C VAL A 270 -23.16 6.42 -6.53
N CYS A 271 -22.45 5.57 -7.26
CA CYS A 271 -21.27 4.87 -6.73
C CYS A 271 -20.24 5.88 -6.19
N SER A 272 -19.98 6.95 -6.95
CA SER A 272 -19.07 8.02 -6.54
C SER A 272 -19.56 8.73 -5.27
N LEU A 273 -20.85 9.05 -5.20
CA LEU A 273 -21.47 9.68 -4.04
C LEU A 273 -21.38 8.78 -2.79
N TRP A 274 -21.75 7.51 -2.93
CA TRP A 274 -21.77 6.53 -1.86
C TRP A 274 -20.35 6.21 -1.36
N PHE A 275 -19.39 6.04 -2.28
CA PHE A 275 -17.98 5.86 -1.94
C PHE A 275 -17.47 7.03 -1.10
N ARG A 276 -17.80 8.27 -1.49
CA ARG A 276 -17.44 9.47 -0.71
C ARG A 276 -18.13 9.54 0.64
N THR A 277 -19.37 9.08 0.75
CA THR A 277 -20.09 8.93 2.02
C THR A 277 -19.33 8.01 2.97
N LEU A 278 -18.95 6.82 2.50
CA LEU A 278 -18.26 5.79 3.31
C LEU A 278 -16.89 6.27 3.80
N HIS A 279 -16.21 7.13 3.03
CA HIS A 279 -14.92 7.72 3.40
C HIS A 279 -15.03 9.06 4.16
N ASN A 280 -16.24 9.53 4.48
CA ASN A 280 -16.47 10.86 5.07
C ASN A 280 -15.82 12.01 4.27
N LYS A 281 -15.84 11.90 2.94
CA LYS A 281 -15.31 12.91 1.99
C LYS A 281 -16.41 13.57 1.18
N LEU A 282 -17.62 13.63 1.75
CA LEU A 282 -18.75 14.32 1.16
C LEU A 282 -18.61 15.84 1.40
N LEU A 283 -18.93 16.64 0.40
CA LEU A 283 -18.91 18.10 0.52
C LEU A 283 -20.19 18.60 1.19
N CYS A 284 -20.29 18.51 2.51
CA CYS A 284 -21.32 19.25 3.24
C CYS A 284 -20.85 20.68 3.51
N CYS A 285 -21.80 21.58 3.83
CA CYS A 285 -21.53 22.98 4.17
C CYS A 285 -20.51 23.12 5.31
N SER A 286 -20.48 22.22 6.29
CA SER A 286 -19.47 22.28 7.35
C SER A 286 -18.05 22.01 6.85
N VAL A 287 -17.87 21.06 5.92
CA VAL A 287 -16.57 20.76 5.29
C VAL A 287 -16.18 21.90 4.34
N LEU A 288 -17.13 22.45 3.60
CA LEU A 288 -16.90 23.58 2.70
C LEU A 288 -16.51 24.84 3.46
N HIS A 289 -17.19 25.16 4.57
CA HIS A 289 -16.83 26.29 5.42
C HIS A 289 -15.42 26.16 5.99
N GLN A 290 -15.02 24.94 6.40
CA GLN A 290 -13.66 24.68 6.91
C GLN A 290 -12.59 24.80 5.82
N THR A 291 -12.92 24.46 4.57
CA THR A 291 -11.94 24.37 3.49
C THR A 291 -11.86 25.62 2.62
N VAL A 292 -12.98 26.31 2.41
CA VAL A 292 -13.09 27.54 1.61
C VAL A 292 -14.04 28.53 2.31
N PRO A 293 -13.63 29.09 3.48
CA PRO A 293 -14.49 29.96 4.29
C PRO A 293 -14.87 31.27 3.60
N THR A 294 -14.10 31.70 2.59
CA THR A 294 -14.36 32.93 1.82
C THR A 294 -15.59 32.83 0.93
N ILE A 295 -15.92 31.62 0.45
CA ILE A 295 -17.09 31.36 -0.41
C ILE A 295 -18.26 30.83 0.42
N PHE A 296 -17.97 30.05 1.47
CA PHE A 296 -18.97 29.46 2.36
C PHE A 296 -18.81 30.03 3.78
N PRO A 297 -19.49 31.15 4.11
CA PRO A 297 -19.27 31.87 5.37
C PRO A 297 -19.84 31.14 6.61
N GLY A 298 -20.66 30.10 6.42
CA GLY A 298 -21.26 29.33 7.53
C GLY A 298 -21.29 27.83 7.27
N GLY A 299 -21.21 27.05 8.35
CA GLY A 299 -21.27 25.58 8.32
C GLY A 299 -22.66 24.99 8.64
N SER A 300 -23.68 25.83 8.78
CA SER A 300 -25.06 25.40 9.04
C SER A 300 -25.74 24.88 7.78
N CYS A 301 -26.73 24.01 7.96
CA CYS A 301 -27.54 23.49 6.87
C CYS A 301 -28.30 24.62 6.18
N PRO A 302 -28.16 24.78 4.86
CA PRO A 302 -28.79 25.88 4.13
C PRO A 302 -30.30 25.66 3.92
N ILE A 303 -30.78 24.42 4.11
CA ILE A 303 -32.19 24.05 3.93
C ILE A 303 -32.99 24.26 5.22
N CYS A 304 -32.47 23.84 6.38
CA CYS A 304 -33.19 23.98 7.66
C CYS A 304 -32.66 25.11 8.55
N GLY A 305 -31.48 25.68 8.29
CA GLY A 305 -30.89 26.79 9.05
C GLY A 305 -30.37 26.44 10.45
N ASP A 306 -30.93 25.41 11.09
CA ASP A 306 -30.81 25.24 12.55
C ASP A 306 -29.56 24.49 13.04
N ILE A 307 -28.97 23.61 12.22
CA ILE A 307 -27.96 22.66 12.68
C ILE A 307 -26.72 22.73 11.78
N LYS A 308 -25.54 22.60 12.39
CA LYS A 308 -24.27 22.41 11.66
C LYS A 308 -24.34 21.16 10.79
N GLU A 309 -24.09 21.30 9.49
CA GLU A 309 -24.34 20.21 8.54
C GLU A 309 -23.25 19.13 8.59
N SER A 310 -23.51 18.03 9.30
CA SER A 310 -22.71 16.80 9.25
C SER A 310 -23.05 15.96 8.00
N THR A 311 -22.26 14.92 7.70
CA THR A 311 -22.57 13.96 6.61
C THR A 311 -23.95 13.34 6.77
N SER A 312 -24.35 12.93 7.98
CA SER A 312 -25.67 12.36 8.23
C SER A 312 -26.80 13.39 8.07
N HIS A 313 -26.57 14.65 8.48
CA HIS A 313 -27.51 15.75 8.29
C HIS A 313 -27.66 16.19 6.84
N PHE A 314 -26.54 16.18 6.12
CA PHE A 314 -26.53 16.38 4.69
C PHE A 314 -27.40 15.33 3.97
N LEU A 315 -27.33 14.07 4.40
CA LEU A 315 -27.96 12.94 3.71
C LEU A 315 -29.42 12.67 4.11
N PHE A 316 -29.75 12.64 5.41
CA PHE A 316 -31.07 12.19 5.85
C PHE A 316 -31.59 12.75 7.19
N THR A 317 -30.76 13.24 8.12
CA THR A 317 -31.28 13.70 9.43
C THR A 317 -31.92 15.08 9.41
N CYS A 318 -31.73 15.85 8.34
CA CYS A 318 -32.42 17.12 8.11
C CYS A 318 -33.93 16.88 7.89
N SER A 319 -34.80 17.58 8.62
CA SER A 319 -36.26 17.31 8.64
C SER A 319 -36.92 17.29 7.25
N PRO A 320 -36.68 18.28 6.36
CA PRO A 320 -37.16 18.22 4.97
C PRO A 320 -36.68 16.99 4.19
N LYS A 321 -35.40 16.60 4.35
CA LYS A 321 -34.81 15.43 3.69
C LYS A 321 -35.38 14.13 4.26
N PHE A 322 -35.55 14.06 5.58
CA PHE A 322 -36.15 12.91 6.26
C PHE A 322 -37.60 12.67 5.79
N SER A 323 -38.39 13.73 5.64
CA SER A 323 -39.76 13.63 5.10
C SER A 323 -39.78 13.01 3.68
N ILE A 324 -38.84 13.42 2.82
CA ILE A 324 -38.66 12.84 1.48
C ILE A 324 -38.32 11.35 1.57
N TRP A 325 -37.38 10.98 2.45
CA TRP A 325 -37.05 9.59 2.72
C TRP A 325 -38.27 8.80 3.18
N THR A 326 -39.04 9.31 4.14
CA THR A 326 -40.24 8.65 4.66
C THR A 326 -41.27 8.39 3.55
N MET A 327 -41.58 9.40 2.74
CA MET A 327 -42.54 9.27 1.64
C MET A 327 -42.06 8.24 0.62
N PHE A 328 -40.84 8.40 0.09
CA PHE A 328 -40.30 7.50 -0.92
C PHE A 328 -40.16 6.06 -0.41
N TRP A 329 -39.68 5.89 0.81
CA TRP A 329 -39.48 4.59 1.43
C TRP A 329 -40.79 3.86 1.65
N SER A 330 -41.83 4.56 2.14
CA SER A 330 -43.16 3.97 2.32
C SER A 330 -43.76 3.47 1.00
N THR A 331 -43.53 4.18 -0.10
CA THR A 331 -44.00 3.79 -1.44
C THR A 331 -43.33 2.52 -1.96
N HIS A 332 -42.04 2.30 -1.67
CA HIS A 332 -41.27 1.20 -2.26
C HIS A 332 -41.05 0.00 -1.33
N PHE A 333 -41.13 0.19 -0.02
CA PHE A 333 -40.88 -0.85 1.00
C PHE A 333 -42.09 -1.12 1.90
N GLY A 334 -43.14 -0.31 1.83
CA GLY A 334 -44.40 -0.55 2.55
C GLY A 334 -44.36 -0.25 4.04
N ASN A 335 -43.25 0.31 4.55
CA ASN A 335 -43.11 0.71 5.95
C ASN A 335 -42.57 2.14 6.09
N VAL A 336 -42.72 2.71 7.28
CA VAL A 336 -42.15 4.02 7.62
C VAL A 336 -40.76 3.80 8.22
N PRO A 337 -39.69 4.36 7.63
CA PRO A 337 -38.33 4.16 8.15
C PRO A 337 -38.08 5.03 9.38
N SER A 338 -37.32 4.48 10.34
CA SER A 338 -36.64 5.26 11.36
C SER A 338 -35.34 5.86 10.82
N MET A 339 -34.76 6.84 11.52
CA MET A 339 -33.43 7.37 11.18
C MET A 339 -32.34 6.28 11.20
N GLN A 340 -32.49 5.27 12.07
CA GLN A 340 -31.55 4.16 12.17
C GLN A 340 -31.66 3.21 10.97
N ASP A 341 -32.85 3.04 10.40
CA ASP A 341 -33.06 2.21 9.21
C ASP A 341 -32.38 2.82 7.99
N ILE A 342 -32.53 4.14 7.79
CA ILE A 342 -31.86 4.86 6.70
C ILE A 342 -30.35 4.83 6.91
N HIS A 343 -29.88 5.05 8.14
CA HIS A 343 -28.46 4.93 8.47
C HIS A 343 -27.95 3.52 8.13
N SER A 344 -28.69 2.47 8.50
CA SER A 344 -28.27 1.09 8.25
C SER A 344 -28.30 0.72 6.78
N ALA A 345 -29.25 1.25 6.01
CA ALA A 345 -29.27 1.09 4.56
C ALA A 345 -28.11 1.81 3.88
N LEU A 346 -27.77 3.03 4.28
CA LEU A 346 -26.70 3.82 3.66
C LEU A 346 -25.30 3.36 4.05
N PHE A 347 -25.05 3.02 5.32
CA PHE A 347 -23.71 2.70 5.80
C PHE A 347 -23.43 1.21 5.91
N PHE A 348 -24.47 0.39 6.07
CA PHE A 348 -24.35 -1.07 6.25
C PHE A 348 -25.04 -1.90 5.15
N LEU A 349 -25.71 -1.26 4.18
CA LEU A 349 -26.47 -1.93 3.12
C LEU A 349 -27.51 -2.93 3.65
N CYS A 350 -27.99 -2.72 4.88
CA CYS A 350 -29.07 -3.48 5.47
C CYS A 350 -30.40 -2.95 4.90
N LEU A 351 -30.90 -3.58 3.84
CA LEU A 351 -32.06 -3.12 3.09
C LEU A 351 -33.29 -4.00 3.36
N PRO A 352 -34.47 -3.41 3.53
CA PRO A 352 -35.71 -4.17 3.62
C PRO A 352 -36.09 -4.77 2.26
N PRO A 353 -36.97 -5.80 2.25
CA PRO A 353 -37.51 -6.34 1.00
C PRO A 353 -38.32 -5.27 0.25
N SER A 354 -38.07 -5.14 -1.06
CA SER A 354 -38.82 -4.24 -1.94
C SER A 354 -40.22 -4.80 -2.22
N LEU A 355 -41.19 -3.91 -2.40
CA LEU A 355 -42.54 -4.27 -2.86
C LEU A 355 -42.57 -4.66 -4.34
N THR A 356 -41.59 -4.20 -5.12
CA THR A 356 -41.40 -4.55 -6.53
C THR A 356 -40.22 -5.54 -6.64
N PRO A 357 -40.48 -6.82 -6.94
CA PRO A 357 -39.42 -7.85 -6.99
C PRO A 357 -38.44 -7.65 -8.14
N ASP A 358 -38.84 -6.95 -9.21
CA ASP A 358 -38.01 -6.74 -10.41
C ASP A 358 -36.87 -5.72 -10.20
N ILE A 359 -36.95 -4.91 -9.13
CA ILE A 359 -35.97 -3.87 -8.83
C ILE A 359 -35.32 -4.14 -7.48
N LEU A 360 -33.98 -4.22 -7.48
CA LEU A 360 -33.19 -4.37 -6.26
C LEU A 360 -33.42 -3.18 -5.31
N ALA A 361 -33.59 -3.48 -4.02
CA ALA A 361 -33.74 -2.47 -2.95
C ALA A 361 -32.63 -1.40 -2.95
N VAL A 362 -31.41 -1.80 -3.30
CA VAL A 362 -30.23 -0.92 -3.42
C VAL A 362 -30.47 0.19 -4.45
N SER A 363 -31.17 -0.11 -5.54
CA SER A 363 -31.46 0.84 -6.62
C SER A 363 -32.41 1.95 -6.15
N PHE A 364 -33.41 1.63 -5.32
CA PHE A 364 -34.31 2.63 -4.73
C PHE A 364 -33.54 3.59 -3.81
N VAL A 365 -32.74 3.04 -2.90
CA VAL A 365 -31.89 3.84 -1.99
C VAL A 365 -30.88 4.68 -2.77
N SER A 366 -30.33 4.14 -3.87
CA SER A 366 -29.45 4.86 -4.79
C SER A 366 -30.13 6.06 -5.45
N CYS A 367 -31.36 5.89 -5.94
CA CYS A 367 -32.09 6.93 -6.67
C CYS A 367 -32.47 8.10 -5.75
N ILE A 368 -32.98 7.79 -4.55
CA ILE A 368 -33.36 8.84 -3.59
C ILE A 368 -32.12 9.56 -3.03
N LEU A 369 -31.02 8.84 -2.80
CA LEU A 369 -29.74 9.44 -2.42
C LEU A 369 -29.22 10.43 -3.49
N LEU A 370 -29.24 10.01 -4.75
CA LEU A 370 -28.78 10.84 -5.87
C LEU A 370 -29.67 12.08 -6.07
N THR A 371 -30.98 11.93 -5.95
CA THR A 371 -31.91 13.06 -6.12
C THR A 371 -31.78 14.08 -5.01
N ILE A 372 -31.68 13.65 -3.76
CA ILE A 372 -31.41 14.56 -2.63
C ILE A 372 -30.11 15.31 -2.88
N TRP A 373 -29.05 14.64 -3.34
CA TRP A 373 -27.79 15.28 -3.71
C TRP A 373 -27.95 16.32 -4.82
N CYS A 374 -28.58 15.96 -5.94
CA CYS A 374 -28.76 16.89 -7.08
C CYS A 374 -29.57 18.14 -6.69
N HIS A 375 -30.72 17.95 -6.03
CA HIS A 375 -31.59 19.06 -5.62
C HIS A 375 -30.93 19.92 -4.54
N TYR A 376 -30.14 19.33 -3.65
CA TYR A 376 -29.34 20.09 -2.68
C TYR A 376 -28.37 21.04 -3.39
N TRP A 377 -27.63 20.57 -4.39
CA TRP A 377 -26.65 21.40 -5.08
C TRP A 377 -27.28 22.43 -6.02
N SER A 378 -28.40 22.11 -6.66
CA SER A 378 -29.16 23.10 -7.41
C SER A 378 -29.78 24.17 -6.50
N PHE A 379 -30.15 23.83 -5.27
CA PHE A 379 -30.52 24.85 -4.28
C PHE A 379 -29.35 25.77 -3.94
N MET A 380 -28.16 25.21 -3.75
CA MET A 380 -26.96 25.96 -3.36
C MET A 380 -26.37 26.83 -4.48
N PHE A 381 -26.36 26.37 -5.73
CA PHE A 381 -25.68 27.04 -6.84
C PHE A 381 -26.64 27.70 -7.83
N ASP A 382 -27.82 27.11 -8.06
CA ASP A 382 -28.77 27.57 -9.08
C ASP A 382 -29.96 28.35 -8.47
N ASN A 383 -29.98 28.56 -7.14
CA ASN A 383 -31.09 29.15 -6.39
C ASN A 383 -32.44 28.43 -6.64
N ALA A 384 -32.42 27.16 -7.00
CA ALA A 384 -33.63 26.38 -7.23
C ALA A 384 -34.27 25.97 -5.88
N PRO A 385 -35.58 26.14 -5.67
CA PRO A 385 -36.19 25.82 -4.39
C PRO A 385 -36.15 24.30 -4.11
N PHE A 386 -35.78 23.93 -2.87
CA PHE A 386 -35.77 22.54 -2.44
C PHE A 386 -37.20 22.08 -2.08
N LEU A 387 -37.93 21.54 -3.05
CA LEU A 387 -39.32 21.08 -2.89
C LEU A 387 -39.42 19.56 -2.87
N SER A 388 -40.03 19.00 -1.82
CA SER A 388 -40.16 17.54 -1.65
C SER A 388 -40.87 16.85 -2.82
N THR A 389 -41.87 17.50 -3.42
CA THR A 389 -42.60 16.99 -4.58
C THR A 389 -41.70 16.84 -5.81
N SER A 390 -40.88 17.84 -6.10
CA SER A 390 -39.92 17.83 -7.22
C SER A 390 -38.84 16.76 -7.03
N VAL A 391 -38.35 16.58 -5.80
CA VAL A 391 -37.38 15.53 -5.47
C VAL A 391 -37.97 14.14 -5.71
N LEU A 392 -39.19 13.88 -5.23
CA LEU A 392 -39.87 12.60 -5.40
C LEU A 392 -40.18 12.26 -6.86
N VAL A 393 -40.64 13.24 -7.65
CA VAL A 393 -40.87 13.05 -9.10
C VAL A 393 -39.57 12.70 -9.82
N THR A 394 -38.48 13.40 -9.49
CA THR A 394 -37.16 13.10 -10.04
C THR A 394 -36.70 11.70 -9.63
N ALA A 395 -36.94 11.28 -8.38
CA ALA A 395 -36.53 9.99 -7.88
C ALA A 395 -37.26 8.85 -8.59
N ALA A 396 -38.57 9.01 -8.80
CA ALA A 396 -39.38 8.09 -9.60
C ALA A 396 -38.88 8.00 -11.06
N SER A 397 -38.50 9.13 -11.67
CA SER A 397 -37.91 9.13 -13.03
C SER A 397 -36.56 8.41 -13.10
N PHE A 398 -35.76 8.50 -12.03
CA PHE A 398 -34.52 7.72 -11.95
C PHE A 398 -34.82 6.24 -11.83
N VAL A 399 -35.74 5.82 -10.95
CA VAL A 399 -36.13 4.41 -10.83
C VAL A 399 -36.50 3.81 -12.20
N THR A 400 -37.31 4.49 -13.00
CA THR A 400 -37.71 4.00 -14.34
C THR A 400 -36.53 3.95 -15.31
N SER A 401 -35.66 4.96 -15.31
CA SER A 401 -34.48 5.00 -16.18
C SER A 401 -33.42 3.94 -15.81
N PHE A 402 -33.22 3.68 -14.51
CA PHE A 402 -32.29 2.67 -14.02
C PHE A 402 -32.81 1.28 -14.34
N HIS A 403 -34.11 1.05 -14.16
CA HIS A 403 -34.75 -0.20 -14.55
C HIS A 403 -34.54 -0.45 -16.06
N ALA A 404 -34.85 0.52 -16.93
CA ALA A 404 -34.66 0.38 -18.37
C ALA A 404 -33.20 0.09 -18.78
N LYS A 405 -32.21 0.67 -18.10
CA LYS A 405 -30.79 0.41 -18.36
C LYS A 405 -30.34 -0.99 -17.91
N LEU A 406 -30.95 -1.52 -16.85
CA LEU A 406 -30.67 -2.87 -16.34
C LEU A 406 -31.34 -3.97 -17.18
N SER A 407 -32.43 -3.64 -17.88
CA SER A 407 -33.13 -4.56 -18.79
C SER A 407 -32.46 -4.73 -20.16
N LEU A 408 -31.46 -3.91 -20.49
CA LEU A 408 -30.71 -4.05 -21.74
C LEU A 408 -29.73 -5.22 -21.63
N PRO A 409 -29.75 -6.21 -22.55
CA PRO A 409 -28.75 -7.26 -22.55
C PRO A 409 -27.37 -6.63 -22.72
N LEU A 410 -26.44 -6.97 -21.82
CA LEU A 410 -25.01 -6.70 -21.99
C LEU A 410 -24.61 -7.23 -23.37
N SER A 411 -24.40 -6.32 -24.31
CA SER A 411 -23.87 -6.67 -25.63
C SER A 411 -22.39 -7.00 -25.42
N ASP A 412 -22.03 -8.24 -25.76
CA ASP A 412 -20.69 -8.83 -25.62
C ASP A 412 -19.54 -7.99 -26.20
#